data_AF-A0A6N4AB72-F1
#
_entry.id   AF-A0A6N4AB72-F1
#
_cell.length_a   1.000
_cell.length_b   1.000
_cell.length_c   1.000
_cell.angle_alpha   90.00
_cell.angle_beta   90.00
_cell.angle_gamma   90.00
#
_symmetry.space_group_name_H-M   'P 1'
#
loop_
_entity.id
_entity.type
_entity.pdbx_description
1 polymer ?
#
loop_
_entity_poly.entity_id
_entity_poly.type
_entity_poly.pdbx_seq_one_letter_code
_entity_poly.pdbx_strand_id
1 'polypeptide(L)'
;MKHILDYFSLLLLFFSLGCDDSKQEKPLDDRKVYVCESAMSFRYHLNPECPGLKQCIHGISVISESSAKRQGRMFCGRETDYSAYE
;
A
#
# COMPACT_ATOMS: atom_id res chain seq x y z
N MET A 1 -11.42 -22.15 -45.29
CA MET A 1 -11.41 -22.16 -43.81
C MET A 1 -10.09 -22.72 -43.27
N LYS A 2 -8.94 -22.14 -43.65
CA LYS A 2 -7.60 -22.57 -43.20
C LYS A 2 -6.77 -21.42 -42.59
N HIS A 3 -7.22 -20.17 -42.74
CA HIS A 3 -6.50 -18.98 -42.26
C HIS A 3 -6.95 -18.47 -40.87
N ILE A 4 -7.89 -19.16 -40.20
CA ILE A 4 -8.40 -18.74 -38.87
C ILE A 4 -7.61 -19.38 -37.72
N LEU A 5 -6.92 -20.50 -37.98
CA LEU A 5 -6.09 -21.22 -37.01
C LEU A 5 -4.66 -20.65 -36.91
N ASP A 6 -4.16 -19.98 -37.95
CA ASP A 6 -2.84 -19.32 -37.92
C ASP A 6 -2.86 -18.01 -37.12
N TYR A 7 -4.01 -17.31 -37.10
CA TYR A 7 -4.15 -16.03 -36.40
C TYR A 7 -4.14 -16.19 -34.87
N PHE A 8 -4.63 -17.34 -34.37
CA PHE A 8 -4.67 -17.66 -32.95
C PHE A 8 -3.28 -17.97 -32.37
N SER A 9 -2.40 -18.56 -33.19
CA SER A 9 -0.99 -18.82 -32.86
C SER A 9 -0.16 -17.53 -32.78
N LEU A 10 -0.47 -16.56 -33.64
CA LEU A 10 0.20 -15.25 -33.68
C LEU A 10 -0.21 -14.30 -32.53
N LEU A 11 -1.42 -14.47 -31.97
CA LEU A 11 -1.95 -13.63 -30.90
C LEU A 11 -1.37 -13.94 -29.51
N LEU A 12 -0.84 -15.15 -29.30
CA LEU A 12 -0.21 -15.57 -28.04
C LEU A 12 1.22 -15.05 -27.86
N LEU A 13 1.89 -14.61 -28.94
CA LEU A 13 3.26 -14.08 -28.90
C LEU A 13 3.34 -12.59 -28.51
N PHE A 14 2.23 -11.85 -28.57
CA PHE A 14 2.20 -10.42 -28.21
C PHE A 14 1.99 -10.17 -26.70
N PHE A 15 1.58 -11.19 -25.93
CA PHE A 15 1.25 -11.02 -24.50
C PHE A 15 2.45 -11.02 -23.56
N SER A 16 3.67 -11.27 -24.07
CA SER A 16 4.88 -11.41 -23.24
C SER A 16 5.66 -10.11 -23.01
N LEU A 17 5.18 -8.96 -23.51
CA LEU A 17 5.74 -7.64 -23.16
C LEU A 17 5.10 -7.08 -21.87
N GLY A 18 5.25 -7.83 -20.79
CA GLY A 18 5.02 -7.33 -19.43
C GLY A 18 6.31 -6.70 -18.90
N CYS A 19 6.32 -5.39 -18.66
CA CYS A 19 7.37 -4.74 -17.90
C CYS A 19 7.10 -4.93 -16.41
N ASP A 20 7.72 -5.93 -15.78
CA ASP A 20 7.81 -6.04 -14.32
C ASP A 20 9.21 -5.58 -13.88
N ASP A 21 9.39 -4.27 -13.73
CA ASP A 21 10.49 -3.70 -12.94
C ASP A 21 9.91 -3.26 -11.59
N SER A 22 9.94 -4.17 -10.61
CA SER A 22 9.71 -3.84 -9.21
C SER A 22 10.90 -4.33 -8.41
N LYS A 23 12.02 -3.60 -8.47
CA LYS A 23 13.02 -3.65 -7.41
C LYS A 23 12.36 -3.21 -6.12
N GLN A 24 12.02 -4.18 -5.27
CA GLN A 24 11.61 -3.91 -3.90
C GLN A 24 12.87 -3.53 -3.10
N GLU A 25 13.32 -2.30 -3.28
CA GLU A 25 14.37 -1.70 -2.47
C GLU A 25 13.76 -1.44 -1.09
N LYS A 26 14.03 -2.34 -0.14
CA LYS A 26 13.57 -2.22 1.24
C LYS A 26 14.23 -0.97 1.83
N PRO A 27 13.49 0.11 2.17
CA PRO A 27 14.10 1.30 2.75
C PRO A 27 14.80 0.92 4.06
N LEU A 28 16.06 1.33 4.20
CA LEU A 28 16.88 1.06 5.39
C LEU A 28 16.30 1.66 6.67
N ASP A 29 15.33 2.58 6.55
CA ASP A 29 14.62 3.23 7.65
C ASP A 29 13.11 3.34 7.37
N ASP A 30 12.45 2.19 7.18
CA ASP A 30 10.99 2.16 7.02
C ASP A 30 10.31 2.19 8.40
N ARG A 31 9.98 3.41 8.86
CA ARG A 31 9.33 3.64 10.15
C ARG A 31 8.03 2.85 10.30
N LYS A 32 7.76 2.42 11.53
CA LYS A 32 6.50 1.74 11.88
C LYS A 32 5.38 2.76 12.05
N VAL A 33 4.19 2.41 11.55
CA VAL A 33 2.98 3.22 11.57
C VAL A 33 1.80 2.37 12.03
N TYR A 34 0.76 3.03 12.52
CA TYR A 34 -0.44 2.44 13.08
C TYR A 34 -1.61 2.58 12.11
N VAL A 35 -2.39 1.51 11.97
CA VAL A 35 -3.49 1.45 11.02
C VAL A 35 -4.69 0.80 11.69
N CYS A 36 -5.84 1.49 11.64
CA CYS A 36 -7.12 0.88 12.00
C CYS A 36 -7.51 -0.18 10.96
N GLU A 37 -7.81 -1.40 11.40
CA GLU A 37 -8.13 -2.57 10.56
C GLU A 37 -9.55 -2.54 9.96
N SER A 38 -10.29 -1.44 10.11
CA SER A 38 -11.58 -1.25 9.45
C SER A 38 -11.42 -1.26 7.93
N ALA A 39 -12.34 -1.91 7.23
CA ALA A 39 -12.42 -1.88 5.76
C ALA A 39 -12.58 -0.45 5.20
N MET A 40 -13.13 0.47 6.00
CA MET A 40 -13.31 1.88 5.63
C MET A 40 -12.17 2.78 6.12
N SER A 41 -11.13 2.22 6.73
CA SER A 41 -9.97 2.99 7.17
C SER A 41 -9.02 3.19 6.00
N PHE A 42 -8.92 4.42 5.51
CA PHE A 42 -8.01 4.81 4.43
C PHE A 42 -6.78 5.55 4.93
N ARG A 43 -6.59 5.64 6.26
CA ARG A 43 -5.50 6.43 6.84
C ARG A 43 -4.54 5.59 7.67
N TYR A 44 -3.28 6.00 7.68
CA TYR A 44 -2.29 5.55 8.65
C TYR A 44 -1.92 6.69 9.59
N HIS A 45 -1.49 6.28 10.77
CA HIS A 45 -1.18 7.13 11.90
C HIS A 45 0.24 6.86 12.35
N LEU A 46 0.87 7.89 12.84
CA LEU A 46 2.28 7.84 13.21
C LEU A 46 2.44 7.85 14.73
N ASN A 47 1.40 8.30 15.45
CA ASN A 47 1.29 8.21 16.89
C ASN A 47 0.10 7.28 17.25
N PRO A 48 0.27 6.31 18.18
CA PRO A 48 -0.84 5.49 18.66
C PRO A 48 -1.91 6.32 19.41
N GLU A 49 -1.54 7.51 19.88
CA GLU A 49 -2.42 8.46 20.57
C GLU A 49 -3.13 9.44 19.63
N CYS A 50 -3.01 9.27 18.31
CA CYS A 50 -3.70 10.09 17.34
C CYS A 50 -5.21 10.17 17.65
N PRO A 51 -5.82 11.36 17.75
CA PRO A 51 -7.26 11.50 17.96
C PRO A 51 -8.10 10.78 16.90
N GLY A 52 -7.58 10.65 15.68
CA GLY A 52 -8.23 9.87 14.61
C GLY A 52 -8.10 8.36 14.78
N LEU A 53 -6.99 7.87 15.34
CA LEU A 53 -6.80 6.44 15.59
C LEU A 53 -7.59 5.98 16.81
N LYS A 54 -7.71 6.82 17.84
CA LYS A 54 -8.49 6.54 19.06
C LYS A 54 -9.99 6.32 18.81
N GLN A 55 -10.49 6.79 17.67
CA GLN A 55 -11.87 6.54 17.22
C GLN A 55 -12.05 5.15 16.60
N CYS A 56 -10.96 4.40 16.34
CA CYS A 56 -11.02 3.06 15.81
C CYS A 56 -11.67 2.11 16.82
N ILE A 57 -12.78 1.49 16.42
CA ILE A 57 -13.46 0.44 17.20
C ILE A 57 -12.98 -0.97 16.84
N HIS A 58 -12.12 -1.09 15.81
CA HIS A 58 -11.56 -2.34 15.33
C HIS A 58 -10.14 -2.54 15.89
N GLY A 59 -9.47 -3.61 15.45
CA GLY A 59 -8.05 -3.81 15.74
C GLY A 59 -7.17 -2.70 15.16
N ILE A 60 -6.01 -2.50 15.79
CA ILE A 60 -4.95 -1.62 15.31
C ILE A 60 -3.78 -2.51 14.90
N SER A 61 -3.39 -2.43 13.64
CA SER A 61 -2.19 -3.09 13.11
C SER A 61 -1.01 -2.12 13.08
N VAL A 62 0.18 -2.63 13.36
CA VAL A 62 1.43 -1.88 13.19
C VAL A 62 2.14 -2.41 11.95
N ILE A 63 2.19 -1.58 10.92
CA ILE A 63 2.84 -1.92 9.65
C ILE A 63 3.93 -0.90 9.33
N SER A 64 4.69 -1.12 8.27
CA SER A 64 5.65 -0.13 7.82
C SER A 64 4.98 0.99 7.01
N GLU A 65 5.53 2.20 7.02
CA GLU A 65 4.98 3.32 6.27
C GLU A 65 4.92 3.02 4.77
N SER A 66 5.96 2.38 4.22
CA SER A 66 5.96 1.97 2.81
C SER A 66 4.84 0.98 2.51
N SER A 67 4.54 0.05 3.43
CA SER A 67 3.40 -0.87 3.30
C SER A 67 2.07 -0.13 3.33
N ALA A 68 1.91 0.83 4.24
CA ALA A 68 0.71 1.67 4.30
C ALA A 68 0.48 2.44 2.99
N LYS A 69 1.53 3.07 2.45
CA LYS A 69 1.49 3.78 1.17
C LYS A 69 1.15 2.84 0.01
N ARG A 70 1.76 1.65 -0.05
CA ARG A 70 1.44 0.62 -1.06
C ARG A 70 0.01 0.11 -0.98
N GLN A 71 -0.58 0.06 0.21
CA GLN A 71 -2.01 -0.25 0.41
C GLN A 71 -2.94 0.92 0.05
N GLY A 72 -2.42 2.03 -0.47
CA GLY A 72 -3.21 3.22 -0.82
C GLY A 72 -3.66 4.04 0.40
N ARG A 73 -3.08 3.81 1.58
CA ARG A 73 -3.43 4.56 2.79
C ARG A 73 -2.74 5.91 2.80
N MET A 74 -3.47 6.93 3.22
CA MET A 74 -2.97 8.30 3.33
C MET A 74 -2.61 8.66 4.76
N PHE A 75 -1.72 9.62 4.94
CA PHE A 75 -1.42 10.12 6.29
C PHE A 75 -2.66 10.77 6.93
N CYS A 76 -2.87 10.57 8.23
CA CYS A 76 -3.99 11.17 8.97
C CYS A 76 -3.98 12.69 8.98
N GLY A 77 -2.82 13.31 9.24
CA GLY A 77 -2.66 14.77 9.30
C GLY A 77 -3.19 15.45 10.56
N ARG A 78 -3.86 14.71 11.48
CA ARG A 78 -4.36 15.22 12.77
C ARG A 78 -3.52 14.77 13.97
N GLU A 79 -2.26 14.44 13.73
CA GLU A 79 -1.33 14.05 14.79
C GLU A 79 -0.97 15.30 15.60
N THR A 80 -1.34 15.36 16.87
CA THR A 80 -1.13 16.55 17.72
C THR A 80 0.27 16.61 18.35
N ASP A 81 1.18 15.71 17.99
CA ASP A 81 2.52 15.68 18.58
C ASP A 81 3.57 15.04 17.65
N TYR A 82 3.87 15.72 16.54
CA TYR A 82 4.83 15.23 15.53
C TYR A 82 6.28 15.70 15.78
N SER A 83 6.48 16.70 16.64
CA SER A 83 7.78 17.37 16.85
C SER A 83 8.69 16.70 17.89
N ALA A 84 8.33 15.54 18.43
CA ALA A 84 9.08 14.87 19.50
C ALA A 84 9.95 13.68 19.03
N TYR A 85 10.02 13.42 17.72
CA TYR A 85 10.68 12.23 17.17
C TYR A 85 11.66 12.54 16.00
N GLU A 86 12.17 13.78 15.92
CA GLU A 86 13.34 14.16 15.10
C GLU A 86 14.59 14.28 15.97
#